data_AF-A0AA44Z5N5-F1
#
_entry.id   AF-A0AA44Z5N5-F1
#
_cell.length_a   1.000
_cell.length_b   1.000
_cell.length_c   1.000
_cell.angle_alpha   90.00
_cell.angle_beta   90.00
_cell.angle_gamma   90.00
#
_symmetry.space_group_name_H-M   'P 1'
#
loop_
_entity.id
_entity.type
_entity.pdbx_description
1 polymer ?
#
loop_
_entity_poly.entity_id
_entity_poly.type
_entity_poly.pdbx_seq_one_letter_code
_entity_poly.pdbx_strand_id
1 'polypeptide(L)'
;IIPVHIAFIPILIPALLKVLNELRVDRRLVTCLITFGLITPYMWVPAGFGKIYHDVLQTNAAQSGLTFDVALIPKAMTIPAIGMIIGLCVAVFITYRKPRTYETEQIHSAQNEIVPYTKRSITLGLLSILATLTVQLATESMIFGALAGIIVLSVSGSLPLKEADAILTSGMRMMSFIGFVMISAAGFGAVLRKTGHVESLVQTSAHIIGNNKPLAAFLMLIIGLLVTMGIGSSFSTIPILTTIFVPLCVQLGFSPMATIAIIGTAGALGDAGSPASDSTLGPTSGLNADGQHHHIWD
;
A
#
# COMPACT_ATOMS: atom_id res chain seq x y z
N ILE A 1 -6.17 -10.47 -7.74
CA ILE A 1 -5.44 -9.24 -8.13
C ILE A 1 -3.99 -9.61 -8.06
N ILE A 2 -3.30 -9.58 -9.19
CA ILE A 2 -1.85 -9.81 -9.17
C ILE A 2 -1.27 -8.58 -8.45
N PRO A 3 -0.50 -8.75 -7.37
CA PRO A 3 0.15 -7.63 -6.69
C PRO A 3 1.34 -7.17 -7.53
N VAL A 4 1.09 -6.75 -8.78
CA VAL A 4 2.09 -6.21 -9.69
C VAL A 4 2.79 -5.02 -9.02
N HIS A 5 2.06 -4.26 -8.20
CA HIS A 5 2.58 -3.11 -7.49
C HIS A 5 3.77 -3.43 -6.57
N ILE A 6 3.90 -4.64 -6.00
CA ILE A 6 5.07 -5.02 -5.19
C ILE A 6 5.95 -6.05 -5.91
N ALA A 7 5.35 -6.91 -6.74
CA ALA A 7 6.05 -7.99 -7.43
C ALA A 7 7.14 -7.51 -8.40
N PHE A 8 7.07 -6.27 -8.88
CA PHE A 8 8.14 -5.73 -9.74
C PHE A 8 9.44 -5.46 -8.96
N ILE A 9 9.36 -5.24 -7.65
CA ILE A 9 10.48 -4.74 -6.85
C ILE A 9 11.65 -5.76 -6.79
N PRO A 10 11.43 -7.05 -6.46
CA PRO A 10 12.52 -8.03 -6.42
C PRO A 10 13.15 -8.30 -7.79
N ILE A 11 12.49 -7.91 -8.89
CA ILE A 11 12.98 -8.13 -10.26
C ILE A 11 13.73 -6.89 -10.76
N LEU A 12 13.10 -5.73 -10.64
CA LEU A 12 13.59 -4.47 -11.21
C LEU A 12 14.69 -3.85 -10.37
N ILE A 13 14.54 -3.81 -9.04
CA ILE A 13 15.47 -3.08 -8.17
C ILE A 13 16.87 -3.69 -8.17
N PRO A 14 17.05 -5.02 -8.04
CA PRO A 14 18.39 -5.62 -8.12
C PRO A 14 19.10 -5.33 -9.45
N ALA A 15 18.35 -5.30 -10.57
CA ALA A 15 18.91 -5.00 -11.89
C ALA A 15 19.38 -3.53 -12.02
N LEU A 16 18.79 -2.62 -11.25
CA LEU A 16 19.15 -1.19 -11.25
C LEU A 16 20.29 -0.85 -10.29
N LEU A 17 20.67 -1.73 -9.36
CA LEU A 17 21.67 -1.45 -8.33
C LEU A 17 23.01 -1.00 -8.90
N LYS A 18 23.47 -1.60 -10.00
CA LYS A 18 24.72 -1.18 -10.66
C LYS A 18 24.66 0.27 -11.12
N VAL A 19 23.56 0.65 -11.78
CA VAL A 19 23.34 2.03 -12.27
C VAL A 19 23.22 3.00 -11.09
N LEU A 20 22.49 2.61 -10.04
CA LEU A 20 22.36 3.43 -8.82
C LEU A 20 23.72 3.66 -8.14
N ASN A 21 24.58 2.64 -8.09
CA ASN A 21 25.93 2.73 -7.55
C ASN A 21 26.84 3.64 -8.40
N GLU A 22 26.81 3.49 -9.73
CA GLU A 22 27.58 4.35 -10.66
C GLU A 22 27.16 5.82 -10.57
N LEU A 23 25.86 6.07 -10.42
CA LEU A 23 25.29 7.41 -10.22
C LEU A 23 25.42 7.92 -8.77
N ARG A 24 25.95 7.10 -7.84
CA ARG A 24 26.12 7.41 -6.41
C ARG A 24 24.80 7.84 -5.72
N VAL A 25 23.68 7.25 -6.13
CA VAL A 25 22.35 7.56 -5.58
C VAL A 25 22.21 6.93 -4.21
N ASP A 26 21.79 7.70 -3.20
CA ASP A 26 21.46 7.15 -1.88
C ASP A 26 20.24 6.22 -1.98
N ARG A 27 20.42 4.94 -1.68
CA ARG A 27 19.35 3.93 -1.75
C ARG A 27 18.17 4.23 -0.82
N ARG A 28 18.39 4.95 0.29
CA ARG A 28 17.30 5.42 1.16
C ARG A 28 16.32 6.35 0.45
N LEU A 29 16.85 7.17 -0.46
CA LEU A 29 16.02 8.00 -1.33
C LEU A 29 15.16 7.14 -2.25
N VAL A 30 15.74 6.08 -2.80
CA VAL A 30 15.04 5.12 -3.67
C VAL A 30 13.94 4.40 -2.88
N THR A 31 14.20 4.00 -1.63
CA THR A 31 13.18 3.46 -0.71
C THR A 31 12.02 4.46 -0.58
N CYS A 32 12.29 5.72 -0.23
CA CYS A 32 11.25 6.74 -0.09
C CYS A 32 10.43 6.94 -1.38
N LEU A 33 11.08 6.93 -2.56
CA LEU A 33 10.41 7.06 -3.86
C LEU A 33 9.49 5.87 -4.14
N ILE A 34 9.96 4.65 -3.91
CA ILE A 34 9.16 3.44 -4.12
C ILE A 34 8.00 3.42 -3.14
N THR A 35 8.24 3.58 -1.84
CA THR A 35 7.19 3.57 -0.82
C THR A 35 6.14 4.67 -1.07
N PHE A 36 6.56 5.88 -1.48
CA PHE A 36 5.63 6.92 -1.91
C PHE A 36 4.75 6.46 -3.09
N GLY A 37 5.36 5.83 -4.10
CA GLY A 37 4.69 5.30 -5.29
C GLY A 37 3.78 4.09 -5.00
N LEU A 38 4.03 3.35 -3.93
CA LEU A 38 3.14 2.28 -3.48
C LEU A 38 1.94 2.84 -2.72
N ILE A 39 2.16 3.80 -1.82
CA ILE A 39 1.18 4.20 -0.82
C ILE A 39 0.26 5.31 -1.32
N THR A 40 0.84 6.40 -1.83
CA THR A 40 0.07 7.60 -2.20
C THR A 40 -0.98 7.33 -3.28
N PRO A 41 -0.70 6.51 -4.32
CA PRO A 41 -1.70 6.22 -5.33
C PRO A 41 -2.93 5.49 -4.80
N TYR A 42 -2.80 4.51 -3.91
CA TYR A 42 -3.98 3.80 -3.40
C TYR A 42 -4.84 4.72 -2.51
N MET A 43 -4.22 5.66 -1.80
CA MET A 43 -4.94 6.62 -0.97
C MET A 43 -5.80 7.57 -1.81
N TRP A 44 -5.30 7.98 -2.96
CA TRP A 44 -5.86 9.11 -3.72
C TRP A 44 -6.60 8.71 -5.00
N VAL A 45 -6.13 7.68 -5.71
CA VAL A 45 -6.66 7.28 -7.02
C VAL A 45 -7.71 6.17 -6.85
N PRO A 46 -8.99 6.39 -7.22
CA PRO A 46 -10.06 5.40 -7.07
C PRO A 46 -10.03 4.35 -8.20
N ALA A 47 -8.87 3.76 -8.47
CA ALA A 47 -8.66 2.76 -9.50
C ALA A 47 -7.74 1.63 -9.01
N GLY A 48 -7.93 0.43 -9.55
CA GLY A 48 -7.12 -0.74 -9.18
C GLY A 48 -7.12 -0.99 -7.67
N PHE A 49 -5.93 -1.00 -7.07
CA PHE A 49 -5.75 -1.22 -5.63
C PHE A 49 -6.37 -0.11 -4.76
N GLY A 50 -6.38 1.13 -5.24
CA GLY A 50 -7.02 2.25 -4.55
C GLY A 50 -8.54 2.13 -4.48
N LYS A 51 -9.20 1.63 -5.54
CA LYS A 51 -10.65 1.34 -5.53
C LYS A 51 -11.00 0.37 -4.40
N ILE A 52 -10.24 -0.72 -4.26
CA ILE A 52 -10.46 -1.72 -3.20
C ILE A 52 -10.30 -1.08 -1.82
N TYR A 53 -9.23 -0.30 -1.64
CA TYR A 53 -8.96 0.36 -0.37
C TYR A 53 -10.12 1.30 0.00
N HIS A 54 -10.62 2.06 -0.97
CA HIS A 54 -11.76 2.95 -0.82
C HIS A 54 -13.05 2.19 -0.47
N ASP A 55 -13.34 1.10 -1.16
CA ASP A 55 -14.52 0.25 -0.91
C ASP A 55 -14.45 -0.40 0.48
N VAL A 56 -13.27 -0.89 0.87
CA VAL A 56 -13.02 -1.49 2.19
C VAL A 56 -13.23 -0.45 3.29
N LEU A 57 -12.70 0.76 3.11
CA LEU A 57 -12.87 1.87 4.05
C LEU A 57 -14.34 2.26 4.21
N GLN A 58 -15.07 2.42 3.10
CA GLN A 58 -16.49 2.76 3.13
C GLN A 58 -17.31 1.68 3.83
N THR A 59 -17.12 0.41 3.44
CA THR A 59 -17.90 -0.71 3.98
C THR A 59 -17.70 -0.85 5.49
N ASN A 60 -16.46 -0.77 5.97
CA ASN A 60 -16.16 -0.89 7.39
C ASN A 60 -16.59 0.35 8.20
N ALA A 61 -16.52 1.54 7.61
CA ALA A 61 -17.05 2.75 8.25
C ALA A 61 -18.58 2.70 8.38
N ALA A 62 -19.28 2.21 7.35
CA ALA A 62 -20.73 2.03 7.40
C ALA A 62 -21.14 1.03 8.49
N GLN A 63 -20.42 -0.09 8.62
CA GLN A 63 -20.61 -1.04 9.72
C GLN A 63 -20.33 -0.46 11.11
N SER A 64 -19.51 0.59 11.17
CA SER A 64 -19.15 1.27 12.41
C SER A 64 -20.01 2.52 12.69
N GLY A 65 -21.07 2.75 11.89
CA GLY A 65 -22.06 3.79 12.12
C GLY A 65 -21.87 5.09 11.32
N LEU A 66 -21.00 5.11 10.31
CA LEU A 66 -20.79 6.27 9.45
C LEU A 66 -20.96 5.92 7.97
N THR A 67 -22.03 6.40 7.35
CA THR A 67 -22.28 6.25 5.92
C THR A 67 -21.86 7.50 5.15
N PHE A 68 -21.19 7.30 4.01
CA PHE A 68 -20.78 8.37 3.10
C PHE A 68 -20.57 7.82 1.69
N ASP A 69 -20.52 8.71 0.70
CA ASP A 69 -20.18 8.38 -0.68
C ASP A 69 -18.67 8.09 -0.81
N VAL A 70 -18.31 6.96 -1.44
CA VAL A 70 -16.92 6.58 -1.75
C VAL A 70 -16.16 7.70 -2.46
N ALA A 71 -16.84 8.48 -3.30
CA ALA A 71 -16.26 9.61 -4.02
C ALA A 71 -15.69 10.71 -3.10
N LEU A 72 -16.07 10.72 -1.81
CA LEU A 72 -15.53 11.64 -0.81
C LEU A 72 -14.11 11.25 -0.38
N ILE A 73 -13.71 9.98 -0.50
CA ILE A 73 -12.42 9.47 0.02
C ILE A 73 -11.23 10.18 -0.64
N PRO A 74 -11.11 10.28 -1.98
CA PRO A 74 -10.00 11.02 -2.60
C PRO A 74 -9.87 12.46 -2.10
N LYS A 75 -11.00 13.14 -1.90
CA LYS A 75 -11.04 14.51 -1.39
C LYS A 75 -10.54 14.60 0.05
N ALA A 76 -10.97 13.68 0.92
CA ALA A 76 -10.50 13.59 2.30
C ALA A 76 -9.00 13.26 2.37
N MET A 77 -8.54 12.34 1.51
CA MET A 77 -7.15 11.88 1.45
C MET A 77 -6.20 12.86 0.75
N THR A 78 -6.71 13.99 0.24
CA THR A 78 -5.88 15.02 -0.39
C THR A 78 -4.93 15.67 0.62
N ILE A 79 -5.38 15.92 1.87
CA ILE A 79 -4.51 16.50 2.92
C ILE A 79 -3.33 15.56 3.24
N PRO A 80 -3.56 14.27 3.54
CA PRO A 80 -2.46 13.30 3.73
C PRO A 80 -1.56 13.13 2.50
N ALA A 81 -2.14 13.09 1.29
CA ALA A 81 -1.37 12.96 0.06
C ALA A 81 -0.42 14.15 -0.16
N ILE A 82 -0.86 15.38 0.12
CA ILE A 82 0.01 16.56 0.11
C ILE A 82 1.13 16.41 1.14
N GLY A 83 0.83 15.92 2.34
CA GLY A 83 1.84 15.60 3.36
C GLY A 83 2.90 14.60 2.85
N MET A 84 2.47 13.54 2.16
CA MET A 84 3.37 12.57 1.53
C MET A 84 4.26 13.20 0.45
N ILE A 85 3.70 14.09 -0.38
CA ILE A 85 4.47 14.82 -1.40
C ILE A 85 5.52 15.73 -0.74
N ILE A 86 5.13 16.47 0.31
CA ILE A 86 6.06 17.32 1.06
C ILE A 86 7.18 16.46 1.68
N GLY A 87 6.83 15.33 2.30
CA GLY A 87 7.80 14.38 2.86
C GLY A 87 8.76 13.84 1.80
N LEU A 88 8.26 13.50 0.62
CA LEU A 88 9.09 13.07 -0.51
C LEU A 88 10.02 14.19 -0.97
N CYS A 89 9.53 15.41 -1.12
CA CYS A 89 10.36 16.57 -1.47
C CYS A 89 11.46 16.81 -0.43
N VAL A 90 11.16 16.68 0.86
CA VAL A 90 12.16 16.77 1.92
C VAL A 90 13.20 15.64 1.78
N ALA A 91 12.77 14.41 1.51
CA ALA A 91 13.69 13.30 1.29
C ALA A 91 14.63 13.54 0.09
N VAL A 92 14.08 13.98 -1.05
CA VAL A 92 14.81 14.23 -2.30
C VAL A 92 15.76 15.42 -2.18
N PHE A 93 15.27 16.56 -1.71
CA PHE A 93 16.00 17.84 -1.79
C PHE A 93 16.81 18.16 -0.54
N ILE A 94 16.53 17.53 0.61
CA ILE A 94 17.13 17.86 1.90
C ILE A 94 17.83 16.64 2.51
N THR A 95 17.11 15.59 2.87
CA THR A 95 17.61 14.50 3.72
C THR A 95 18.61 13.59 3.00
N TYR A 96 18.27 13.10 1.80
CA TYR A 96 19.05 12.10 1.06
C TYR A 96 19.65 12.66 -0.25
N ARG A 97 19.81 13.98 -0.32
CA ARG A 97 20.34 14.66 -1.52
C ARG A 97 21.83 14.38 -1.78
N LYS A 98 22.57 13.97 -0.76
CA LYS A 98 24.03 13.81 -0.84
C LYS A 98 24.36 12.48 -1.52
N PRO A 99 25.37 12.44 -2.40
CA PRO A 99 25.79 11.19 -3.03
C PRO A 99 26.29 10.22 -1.94
N ARG A 100 25.96 8.95 -2.09
CA ARG A 100 26.42 7.86 -1.22
C ARG A 100 27.20 6.86 -2.07
N THR A 101 28.40 6.50 -1.62
CA THR A 101 29.25 5.54 -2.30
C THR A 101 28.96 4.14 -1.78
N TYR A 102 28.80 3.20 -2.72
CA TYR A 102 28.61 1.79 -2.46
C TYR A 102 29.78 1.03 -3.07
N GLU A 103 30.18 -0.06 -2.45
CA GLU A 103 31.17 -0.98 -3.01
C GLU A 103 30.57 -1.65 -4.23
N THR A 104 31.17 -1.44 -5.40
CA THR A 104 30.73 -2.11 -6.63
C THR A 104 31.40 -3.47 -6.68
N GLU A 105 30.97 -4.38 -5.80
CA GLU A 105 31.24 -5.79 -5.98
C GLU A 105 30.55 -6.25 -7.28
N GLN A 106 31.04 -7.32 -7.90
CA GLN A 106 30.27 -7.99 -8.95
C GLN A 106 28.99 -8.47 -8.29
N ILE A 107 27.93 -7.68 -8.41
CA ILE A 107 26.58 -8.12 -8.08
C ILE A 107 26.46 -9.43 -8.85
N HIS A 108 26.38 -10.55 -8.12
CA HIS A 108 25.91 -11.80 -8.69
C HIS A 108 24.45 -11.56 -9.05
N SER A 109 24.22 -10.73 -10.06
CA SER A 109 23.05 -10.81 -10.89
C SER A 109 23.07 -12.28 -11.26
N ALA A 110 22.13 -13.05 -10.71
CA ALA A 110 21.76 -14.32 -11.32
C ALA A 110 21.85 -14.08 -12.82
N GLN A 111 22.72 -14.85 -13.49
CA GLN A 111 23.02 -14.73 -14.90
C GLN A 111 21.73 -14.92 -15.69
N ASN A 112 20.87 -13.90 -15.67
CA ASN A 112 19.89 -13.66 -16.68
C ASN A 112 20.76 -13.10 -17.79
N GLU A 113 21.14 -13.99 -18.70
CA GLU A 113 21.51 -13.59 -20.04
C GLU A 113 20.63 -12.40 -20.41
N ILE A 114 21.25 -11.29 -20.81
CA ILE A 114 20.51 -10.13 -21.29
C ILE A 114 19.80 -10.61 -22.56
N VAL A 115 18.59 -11.15 -22.41
CA VAL A 115 17.77 -11.59 -23.53
C VAL A 115 17.43 -10.31 -24.28
N PRO A 116 17.91 -10.14 -25.52
CA PRO A 116 17.66 -8.92 -26.26
C PRO A 116 16.15 -8.75 -26.45
N TYR A 117 15.62 -7.63 -25.96
CA TYR A 117 14.22 -7.28 -26.15
C TYR A 117 13.90 -7.23 -27.65
N THR A 118 13.09 -8.18 -28.11
CA THR A 118 12.65 -8.20 -29.50
C THR A 118 11.47 -7.24 -29.67
N LYS A 119 11.38 -6.50 -30.78
CA LYS A 119 10.23 -5.62 -31.10
C LYS A 119 8.89 -6.33 -30.87
N ARG A 120 8.82 -7.62 -31.20
CA ARG A 120 7.68 -8.51 -30.97
C ARG A 120 7.28 -8.62 -29.49
N SER A 121 8.25 -8.79 -28.58
CA SER A 121 7.99 -8.90 -27.13
C SER A 121 7.42 -7.59 -26.57
N ILE A 122 7.96 -6.45 -26.98
CA ILE A 122 7.46 -5.13 -26.56
C ILE A 122 6.03 -4.89 -27.08
N THR A 123 5.76 -5.20 -28.36
CA THR A 123 4.40 -5.05 -28.92
C THR A 123 3.39 -5.97 -28.26
N LEU A 124 3.77 -7.21 -27.94
CA LEU A 124 2.89 -8.17 -27.26
C LEU A 124 2.65 -7.78 -25.79
N GLY A 125 3.66 -7.23 -25.13
CA GLY A 125 3.52 -6.64 -23.79
C GLY A 125 2.53 -5.47 -23.79
N LEU A 126 2.67 -4.52 -24.73
CA LEU A 126 1.73 -3.42 -24.92
C LEU A 126 0.30 -3.92 -25.21
N LEU A 127 0.17 -4.93 -26.07
CA LEU A 127 -1.12 -5.53 -26.38
C LEU A 127 -1.76 -6.19 -25.14
N SER A 128 -0.94 -6.86 -24.31
CA SER A 128 -1.39 -7.45 -23.05
C SER A 128 -1.88 -6.39 -22.07
N ILE A 129 -1.15 -5.29 -21.90
CA ILE A 129 -1.57 -4.16 -21.05
C ILE A 129 -2.90 -3.59 -21.55
N LEU A 130 -3.03 -3.35 -22.86
CA LEU A 130 -4.27 -2.84 -23.46
C LEU A 130 -5.44 -3.81 -23.25
N ALA A 131 -5.24 -5.11 -23.47
CA ALA A 131 -6.25 -6.15 -23.25
C ALA A 131 -6.66 -6.23 -21.77
N THR A 132 -5.70 -6.18 -20.84
CA THR A 132 -5.98 -6.13 -19.41
C THR A 132 -6.81 -4.90 -19.05
N LEU A 133 -6.40 -3.71 -19.50
CA LEU A 133 -7.08 -2.47 -19.18
C LEU A 133 -8.51 -2.46 -19.74
N THR A 134 -8.69 -2.86 -21.00
CA THR A 134 -10.00 -2.88 -21.66
C THR A 134 -10.95 -3.86 -20.97
N VAL A 135 -10.51 -5.09 -20.70
CA VAL A 135 -11.35 -6.09 -20.01
C VAL A 135 -11.63 -5.66 -18.56
N GLN A 136 -10.64 -5.11 -17.87
CA GLN A 136 -10.81 -4.60 -16.50
C GLN A 136 -11.84 -3.47 -16.44
N LEU A 137 -11.80 -2.52 -17.37
CA LEU A 137 -12.75 -1.41 -17.42
C LEU A 137 -14.15 -1.87 -17.83
N ALA A 138 -14.27 -2.83 -18.77
CA ALA A 138 -15.57 -3.33 -19.23
C ALA A 138 -16.28 -4.22 -18.20
N THR A 139 -15.52 -5.03 -17.44
CA THR A 139 -16.07 -5.98 -16.46
C THR A 139 -16.06 -5.43 -15.03
N GLU A 140 -15.46 -4.26 -14.80
CA GLU A 140 -15.09 -3.71 -13.49
C GLU A 140 -14.30 -4.67 -12.58
N SER A 141 -13.79 -5.77 -13.14
CA SER A 141 -13.17 -6.86 -12.40
C SER A 141 -11.70 -6.95 -12.77
N MET A 142 -10.86 -6.73 -11.76
CA MET A 142 -9.42 -6.93 -11.89
C MET A 142 -9.04 -8.38 -12.15
N ILE A 143 -9.90 -9.36 -11.79
CA ILE A 143 -9.63 -10.78 -12.05
C ILE A 143 -9.68 -11.04 -13.55
N PHE A 144 -10.75 -10.60 -14.22
CA PHE A 144 -10.90 -10.78 -15.67
C PHE A 144 -9.87 -9.97 -16.46
N GLY A 145 -9.53 -8.76 -16.02
CA GLY A 145 -8.44 -7.98 -16.62
C GLY A 145 -7.07 -8.68 -16.53
N ALA A 146 -6.72 -9.19 -15.35
CA ALA A 146 -5.46 -9.92 -15.15
C ALA A 146 -5.40 -11.21 -16.00
N LEU A 147 -6.51 -11.96 -16.04
CA LEU A 147 -6.63 -13.18 -16.84
C LEU A 147 -6.46 -12.88 -18.34
N ALA A 148 -7.09 -11.81 -18.85
CA ALA A 148 -6.96 -11.40 -20.24
C ALA A 148 -5.50 -11.09 -20.62
N GLY A 149 -4.78 -10.35 -19.77
CA GLY A 149 -3.36 -10.04 -20.00
C GLY A 149 -2.48 -11.28 -20.01
N ILE A 150 -2.71 -12.19 -19.06
CA ILE A 150 -2.00 -13.47 -18.99
C ILE A 150 -2.30 -14.32 -20.22
N ILE A 151 -3.55 -14.39 -20.68
CA ILE A 151 -3.92 -15.14 -21.89
C ILE A 151 -3.16 -14.59 -23.10
N VAL A 152 -3.14 -13.26 -23.29
CA VAL A 152 -2.40 -12.63 -24.39
C VAL A 152 -0.91 -12.99 -24.32
N LEU A 153 -0.29 -12.92 -23.14
CA LEU A 153 1.13 -13.25 -22.98
C LEU A 153 1.42 -14.73 -23.18
N SER A 154 0.56 -15.60 -22.66
CA SER A 154 0.68 -17.07 -22.75
C SER A 154 0.52 -17.56 -24.19
N VAL A 155 -0.53 -17.11 -24.88
CA VAL A 155 -0.79 -17.48 -26.29
C VAL A 155 0.31 -16.94 -27.21
N SER A 156 0.87 -15.77 -26.89
CA SER A 156 1.94 -15.18 -27.68
C SER A 156 3.30 -15.88 -27.56
N GLY A 157 3.44 -16.82 -26.60
CA GLY A 157 4.69 -17.50 -26.28
C GLY A 157 5.68 -16.62 -25.49
N SER A 158 5.26 -15.42 -25.07
CA SER A 158 6.12 -14.48 -24.33
C SER A 158 6.20 -14.81 -22.84
N LEU A 159 5.26 -15.60 -22.31
CA LEU A 159 5.25 -16.07 -20.93
C LEU A 159 4.94 -17.58 -20.91
N PRO A 160 5.83 -18.44 -20.37
CA PRO A 160 5.54 -19.86 -20.24
C PRO A 160 4.35 -20.07 -19.28
N LEU A 161 3.43 -20.98 -19.63
CA LEU A 161 2.25 -21.28 -18.81
C LEU A 161 2.58 -21.65 -17.35
N LYS A 162 3.75 -22.23 -17.10
CA LYS A 162 4.22 -22.58 -15.75
C LYS A 162 4.56 -21.34 -14.91
N GLU A 163 5.07 -20.28 -15.53
CA GLU A 163 5.32 -19.00 -14.85
C GLU A 163 4.02 -18.24 -14.61
N ALA A 164 3.09 -18.29 -15.58
CA ALA A 164 1.74 -17.73 -15.42
C ALA A 164 0.99 -18.33 -14.23
N ASP A 165 1.04 -19.65 -14.06
CA ASP A 165 0.42 -20.37 -12.94
C ASP A 165 1.04 -19.98 -11.59
N ALA A 166 2.38 -19.86 -11.52
CA ALA A 166 3.07 -19.41 -10.33
C ALA A 166 2.67 -17.97 -9.92
N ILE A 167 2.56 -17.06 -10.89
CA ILE A 167 2.13 -15.67 -10.67
C ILE A 167 0.68 -15.62 -10.17
N LEU A 168 -0.22 -16.38 -10.80
CA LEU A 168 -1.63 -16.48 -10.37
C LEU A 168 -1.76 -17.03 -8.96
N THR A 169 -1.06 -18.14 -8.66
CA THR A 169 -1.06 -18.79 -7.35
C THR A 169 -0.52 -17.87 -6.27
N SER A 170 0.57 -17.13 -6.54
CA SER A 170 1.12 -16.13 -5.62
C SER A 170 0.11 -15.01 -5.35
N GLY A 171 -0.55 -14.50 -6.39
CA GLY A 171 -1.61 -13.50 -6.26
C GLY A 171 -2.81 -14.00 -5.45
N MET A 172 -3.24 -15.25 -5.65
CA MET A 172 -4.31 -15.87 -4.86
C MET A 172 -3.92 -15.99 -3.39
N ARG A 173 -2.70 -16.45 -3.08
CA ARG A 173 -2.21 -16.60 -1.70
C ARG A 173 -2.27 -15.28 -0.94
N MET A 174 -1.83 -14.18 -1.55
CA MET A 174 -1.89 -12.86 -0.92
C MET A 174 -3.33 -12.41 -0.67
N MET A 175 -4.23 -12.58 -1.65
CA MET A 175 -5.64 -12.22 -1.49
C MET A 175 -6.33 -13.07 -0.42
N SER A 176 -6.00 -14.36 -0.33
CA SER A 176 -6.47 -15.24 0.75
C SER A 176 -5.97 -14.79 2.12
N PHE A 177 -4.70 -14.35 2.22
CA PHE A 177 -4.15 -13.81 3.46
C PHE A 177 -4.86 -12.51 3.87
N ILE A 178 -4.97 -11.54 2.96
CA ILE A 178 -5.70 -10.28 3.21
C ILE A 178 -7.14 -10.60 3.61
N GLY A 179 -7.83 -11.46 2.87
CA GLY A 179 -9.21 -11.87 3.16
C GLY A 179 -9.34 -12.52 4.54
N PHE A 180 -8.44 -13.43 4.90
CA PHE A 180 -8.43 -14.06 6.22
C PHE A 180 -8.24 -13.04 7.33
N VAL A 181 -7.22 -12.19 7.23
CA VAL A 181 -6.94 -11.16 8.23
C VAL A 181 -8.10 -10.15 8.32
N MET A 182 -8.70 -9.76 7.19
CA MET A 182 -9.86 -8.86 7.15
C MET A 182 -11.09 -9.46 7.83
N ILE A 183 -11.39 -10.74 7.59
CA ILE A 183 -12.51 -11.44 8.25
C ILE A 183 -12.24 -11.58 9.75
N SER A 184 -11.02 -11.94 10.15
CA SER A 184 -10.62 -12.01 11.56
C SER A 184 -10.70 -10.65 12.24
N ALA A 185 -10.24 -9.58 11.59
CA ALA A 185 -10.29 -8.21 12.10
C ALA A 185 -11.72 -7.70 12.22
N ALA A 186 -12.58 -7.98 11.23
CA ALA A 186 -14.01 -7.69 11.31
C ALA A 186 -14.69 -8.48 12.45
N GLY A 187 -14.32 -9.74 12.66
CA GLY A 187 -14.76 -10.57 13.78
C GLY A 187 -14.34 -9.98 15.13
N PHE A 188 -13.08 -9.57 15.26
CA PHE A 188 -12.56 -8.86 16.43
C PHE A 188 -13.33 -7.57 16.70
N GLY A 189 -13.55 -6.75 15.67
CA GLY A 189 -14.35 -5.53 15.77
C GLY A 189 -15.79 -5.80 16.19
N ALA A 190 -16.40 -6.88 15.72
CA ALA A 190 -17.75 -7.28 16.10
C ALA A 190 -17.83 -7.70 17.58
N VAL A 191 -16.83 -8.41 18.10
CA VAL A 191 -16.73 -8.76 19.52
C VAL A 191 -16.53 -7.50 20.38
N LEU A 192 -15.64 -6.59 19.96
CA LEU A 192 -15.41 -5.32 20.66
C LEU A 192 -16.69 -4.49 20.77
N ARG A 193 -17.48 -4.38 19.69
CA ARG A 193 -18.79 -3.72 19.71
C ARG A 193 -19.80 -4.44 20.61
N LYS A 194 -19.91 -5.77 20.51
CA LYS A 194 -20.87 -6.54 21.34
C LYS A 194 -20.54 -6.51 22.83
N THR A 195 -19.27 -6.39 23.19
CA THR A 195 -18.83 -6.39 24.59
C THR A 195 -18.99 -5.03 25.27
N GLY A 196 -19.33 -3.96 24.55
CA GLY A 196 -19.52 -2.62 25.13
C GLY A 196 -18.23 -1.87 25.46
N HIS A 197 -17.05 -2.48 25.22
CA HIS A 197 -15.76 -1.86 25.54
C HIS A 197 -15.44 -0.69 24.61
N VAL A 198 -15.93 -0.71 23.37
CA VAL A 198 -15.76 0.43 22.44
C VAL A 198 -16.46 1.65 23.02
N GLU A 199 -17.69 1.50 23.47
CA GLU A 199 -18.49 2.57 24.08
C GLU A 199 -17.80 3.14 25.33
N SER A 200 -17.30 2.27 26.21
CA SER A 200 -16.55 2.70 27.41
C SER A 200 -15.25 3.44 27.07
N LEU A 201 -14.48 2.93 26.10
CA LEU A 201 -13.26 3.58 25.60
C LEU A 201 -13.57 4.95 25.01
N VAL A 202 -14.63 5.03 24.20
CA VAL A 202 -15.07 6.23 23.49
C VAL A 202 -15.51 7.29 24.49
N GLN A 203 -16.36 6.95 25.47
CA GLN A 203 -16.77 7.86 26.55
C GLN A 203 -15.61 8.37 27.40
N THR A 204 -14.71 7.47 27.81
CA THR A 204 -13.55 7.83 28.64
C THR A 204 -12.59 8.74 27.87
N SER A 205 -12.31 8.40 26.62
CA SER A 205 -11.44 9.20 25.75
C SER A 205 -12.04 10.57 25.48
N ALA A 206 -13.34 10.66 25.20
CA ALA A 206 -14.03 11.91 24.98
C ALA A 206 -14.04 12.81 26.23
N HIS A 207 -14.16 12.23 27.42
CA HIS A 207 -14.07 12.99 28.67
C HIS A 207 -12.65 13.56 28.90
N ILE A 208 -11.60 12.78 28.60
CA ILE A 208 -10.20 13.21 28.77
C ILE A 208 -9.81 14.27 27.74
N ILE A 209 -10.20 14.07 26.49
CA ILE A 209 -9.88 14.98 25.36
C ILE A 209 -10.72 16.26 25.45
N GLY A 210 -11.94 16.17 25.99
CA GLY A 210 -12.90 17.26 26.03
C GLY A 210 -13.26 17.74 24.63
N ASN A 211 -13.31 19.06 24.45
CA ASN A 211 -13.72 19.68 23.18
C ASN A 211 -12.53 19.98 22.23
N ASN A 212 -11.33 19.47 22.53
CA ASN A 212 -10.11 19.76 21.77
C ASN A 212 -9.95 18.81 20.57
N LYS A 213 -10.64 19.10 19.46
CA LYS A 213 -10.58 18.29 18.24
C LYS A 213 -9.16 18.12 17.67
N PRO A 214 -8.29 19.15 17.61
CA PRO A 214 -6.91 18.96 17.17
C PRO A 214 -6.13 17.93 18.00
N LEU A 215 -6.23 18.01 19.33
CA LEU A 215 -5.59 17.05 20.23
C LEU A 215 -6.15 15.63 20.01
N ALA A 216 -7.47 15.52 19.82
CA ALA A 216 -8.11 14.25 19.52
C ALA A 216 -7.55 13.62 18.25
N ALA A 217 -7.53 14.36 17.14
CA ALA A 217 -7.02 13.88 15.87
C ALA A 217 -5.55 13.45 15.98
N PHE A 218 -4.73 14.23 16.68
CA PHE A 218 -3.32 13.89 16.92
C PHE A 218 -3.16 12.57 17.69
N LEU A 219 -3.88 12.39 18.80
CA LEU A 219 -3.84 11.15 19.59
C LEU A 219 -4.36 9.94 18.79
N MET A 220 -5.43 10.13 18.01
CA MET A 220 -5.96 9.09 17.13
C MET A 220 -4.92 8.67 16.08
N LEU A 221 -4.18 9.60 15.50
CA LEU A 221 -3.10 9.27 14.55
C LEU A 221 -1.94 8.52 15.23
N ILE A 222 -1.57 8.86 16.47
CA ILE A 222 -0.56 8.13 17.25
C ILE A 222 -1.01 6.69 17.52
N ILE A 223 -2.24 6.52 18.04
CA ILE A 223 -2.79 5.20 18.32
C ILE A 223 -2.90 4.41 17.02
N GLY A 224 -3.37 5.07 15.96
CA GLY A 224 -3.44 4.52 14.62
C GLY A 224 -2.09 4.01 14.15
N LEU A 225 -1.04 4.83 14.24
CA LEU A 225 0.33 4.46 13.91
C LEU A 225 0.80 3.22 14.70
N LEU A 226 0.59 3.17 16.02
CA LEU A 226 1.03 2.03 16.84
C LEU A 226 0.32 0.73 16.44
N VAL A 227 -1.00 0.77 16.25
CA VAL A 227 -1.79 -0.39 15.82
C VAL A 227 -1.37 -0.85 14.43
N THR A 228 -1.22 0.09 13.50
CA THR A 228 -0.93 -0.21 12.11
C THR A 228 0.52 -0.63 11.90
N MET A 229 1.45 -0.08 12.67
CA MET A 229 2.85 -0.49 12.68
C MET A 229 3.01 -1.94 13.12
N GLY A 230 2.25 -2.40 14.12
CA GLY A 230 2.28 -3.79 14.57
C GLY A 230 1.71 -4.79 13.56
N ILE A 231 0.73 -4.37 12.76
CA ILE A 231 0.08 -5.24 11.76
C ILE A 231 0.83 -5.25 10.43
N GLY A 232 1.43 -4.12 10.02
CA GLY A 232 2.17 -4.03 8.77
C GLY A 232 1.30 -4.09 7.51
N SER A 233 0.03 -3.66 7.59
CA SER A 233 -0.83 -3.60 6.40
C SER A 233 -1.87 -2.48 6.50
N SER A 234 -1.94 -1.65 5.48
CA SER A 234 -2.96 -0.61 5.35
C SER A 234 -4.38 -1.18 5.20
N PHE A 235 -4.56 -2.37 4.62
CA PHE A 235 -5.87 -2.97 4.38
C PHE A 235 -6.42 -3.64 5.63
N SER A 236 -5.62 -4.52 6.22
CA SER A 236 -5.99 -5.31 7.39
C SER A 236 -6.28 -4.46 8.63
N THR A 237 -5.75 -3.24 8.68
CA THR A 237 -5.93 -2.31 9.79
C THR A 237 -7.25 -1.54 9.71
N ILE A 238 -7.83 -1.34 8.53
CA ILE A 238 -9.06 -0.56 8.36
C ILE A 238 -10.21 -1.07 9.23
N PRO A 239 -10.58 -2.37 9.26
CA PRO A 239 -11.68 -2.84 10.10
C PRO A 239 -11.49 -2.54 11.58
N ILE A 240 -10.24 -2.60 12.06
CA ILE A 240 -9.91 -2.31 13.45
C ILE A 240 -10.04 -0.81 13.72
N LEU A 241 -9.41 0.02 12.87
CA LEU A 241 -9.44 1.46 13.01
C LEU A 241 -10.85 2.01 12.91
N THR A 242 -11.66 1.60 11.94
CA THR A 242 -13.04 2.09 11.80
C THR A 242 -13.89 1.73 13.00
N THR A 243 -13.72 0.52 13.56
CA THR A 243 -14.49 0.07 14.72
C THR A 243 -14.31 0.98 15.93
N ILE A 244 -13.11 1.52 16.12
CA ILE A 244 -12.77 2.37 17.27
C ILE A 244 -12.93 3.85 16.93
N PHE A 245 -12.44 4.29 15.78
CA PHE A 245 -12.31 5.70 15.44
C PHE A 245 -13.61 6.29 14.92
N VAL A 246 -14.47 5.52 14.24
CA VAL A 246 -15.74 6.07 13.76
C VAL A 246 -16.62 6.51 14.93
N PRO A 247 -16.93 5.66 15.94
CA PRO A 247 -17.74 6.09 17.07
C PRO A 247 -17.12 7.26 17.84
N LEU A 248 -15.80 7.25 18.03
CA LEU A 248 -15.08 8.33 18.70
C LEU A 248 -15.18 9.66 17.94
N CYS A 249 -14.96 9.64 16.62
CA CYS A 249 -15.09 10.81 15.77
C CYS A 249 -16.52 11.38 15.78
N VAL A 250 -17.53 10.50 15.74
CA VAL A 250 -18.94 10.90 15.82
C VAL A 250 -19.23 11.56 17.16
N GLN A 251 -18.77 10.98 18.28
CA GLN A 251 -18.99 11.54 19.61
C GLN A 251 -18.30 12.90 19.79
N LEU A 252 -17.09 13.06 19.25
CA LEU A 252 -16.32 14.31 19.28
C LEU A 252 -16.80 15.34 18.23
N GLY A 253 -17.83 15.01 17.43
CA GLY A 253 -18.42 15.90 16.45
C GLY A 253 -17.49 16.23 15.26
N PHE A 254 -16.69 15.27 14.82
CA PHE A 254 -15.96 15.38 13.56
C PHE A 254 -16.90 15.23 12.36
N SER A 255 -16.58 15.92 11.25
CA SER A 255 -17.29 15.72 9.99
C SER A 255 -16.93 14.37 9.37
N PRO A 256 -17.80 13.78 8.51
CA PRO A 256 -17.47 12.55 7.79
C PRO A 256 -16.13 12.64 7.04
N MET A 257 -15.86 13.78 6.40
CA MET A 257 -14.62 14.02 5.67
C MET A 257 -13.38 14.00 6.57
N ALA A 258 -13.49 14.57 7.78
CA ALA A 258 -12.41 14.54 8.76
C ALA A 258 -12.19 13.14 9.32
N THR A 259 -13.27 12.39 9.59
CA THR A 259 -13.19 11.00 10.04
C THR A 259 -12.50 10.11 9.01
N ILE A 260 -12.85 10.25 7.73
CA ILE A 260 -12.19 9.53 6.63
C ILE A 260 -10.71 9.87 6.58
N ALA A 261 -10.36 11.16 6.65
CA ALA A 261 -8.97 11.60 6.64
C ALA A 261 -8.18 11.00 7.81
N ILE A 262 -8.72 10.99 9.03
CA ILE A 262 -8.04 10.43 10.21
C ILE A 262 -7.83 8.92 10.06
N ILE A 263 -8.87 8.16 9.69
CA ILE A 263 -8.78 6.69 9.56
C ILE A 263 -7.87 6.30 8.41
N GLY A 264 -8.03 6.94 7.25
CA GLY A 264 -7.20 6.66 6.08
C GLY A 264 -5.73 7.00 6.31
N THR A 265 -5.45 8.12 6.98
CA THR A 265 -4.08 8.50 7.36
C THR A 265 -3.49 7.52 8.37
N ALA A 266 -4.24 7.15 9.40
CA ALA A 266 -3.79 6.16 10.39
C ALA A 266 -3.40 4.84 9.71
N GLY A 267 -4.23 4.34 8.79
CA GLY A 267 -3.92 3.13 8.01
C GLY A 267 -2.67 3.27 7.15
N ALA A 268 -2.50 4.40 6.46
CA ALA A 268 -1.34 4.65 5.59
C ALA A 268 -0.04 4.91 6.37
N LEU A 269 -0.12 5.52 7.55
CA LEU A 269 1.04 5.78 8.40
C LEU A 269 1.75 4.49 8.81
N GLY A 270 1.03 3.47 9.25
CA GLY A 270 1.66 2.18 9.58
C GLY A 270 2.13 1.41 8.38
N ASP A 271 1.48 1.55 7.22
CA ASP A 271 1.98 0.93 5.99
C ASP A 271 3.30 1.54 5.54
N ALA A 272 3.47 2.85 5.72
CA ALA A 272 4.73 3.54 5.44
C ALA A 272 5.80 3.33 6.50
N GLY A 273 5.40 3.20 7.78
CA GLY A 273 6.31 3.21 8.92
C GLY A 273 6.58 1.84 9.58
N SER A 274 5.84 0.79 9.22
CA SER A 274 6.02 -0.54 9.79
C SER A 274 7.24 -1.24 9.17
N PRO A 275 8.17 -1.78 9.97
CA PRO A 275 9.21 -2.68 9.44
C PRO A 275 8.63 -4.01 8.93
N ALA A 276 7.41 -4.37 9.34
CA ALA A 276 6.76 -5.59 8.90
C ALA A 276 5.85 -5.40 7.67
N SER A 277 5.72 -4.17 7.16
CA SER A 277 4.86 -3.91 6.00
C SER A 277 5.50 -4.40 4.70
N ASP A 278 4.67 -4.96 3.81
CA ASP A 278 5.08 -5.28 2.44
C ASP A 278 5.60 -4.02 1.69
N SER A 279 5.07 -2.84 2.02
CA SER A 279 5.47 -1.53 1.48
C SER A 279 6.85 -1.07 1.95
N THR A 280 7.42 -1.68 2.99
CA THR A 280 8.80 -1.44 3.47
C THR A 280 9.71 -2.63 3.19
N LEU A 281 9.25 -3.86 3.42
CA LEU A 281 9.98 -5.10 3.15
C LEU A 281 10.30 -5.26 1.66
N GLY A 282 9.36 -4.93 0.77
CA GLY A 282 9.58 -5.01 -0.67
C GLY A 282 10.76 -4.14 -1.11
N PRO A 283 10.70 -2.81 -0.95
CA PRO A 283 11.78 -1.90 -1.34
C PRO A 283 13.13 -2.24 -0.71
N THR A 284 13.14 -2.48 0.60
CA THR A 284 14.39 -2.73 1.35
C THR A 284 15.03 -4.08 0.97
N SER A 285 14.25 -5.13 0.75
CA SER A 285 14.79 -6.42 0.28
C SER A 285 15.36 -6.32 -1.13
N GLY A 286 14.70 -5.59 -2.04
CA GLY A 286 15.21 -5.34 -3.38
C GLY A 286 16.51 -4.51 -3.39
N LEU A 287 16.58 -3.48 -2.53
CA LEU A 287 17.75 -2.62 -2.41
C LEU A 287 18.93 -3.27 -1.68
N ASN A 288 18.68 -4.33 -0.91
CA ASN A 288 19.68 -5.10 -0.17
C ASN A 288 20.16 -6.37 -0.92
N ALA A 289 19.91 -6.48 -2.22
CA ALA A 289 20.31 -7.68 -2.98
C ALA A 289 21.83 -7.93 -3.02
N ASP A 290 22.64 -6.92 -2.72
CA ASP A 290 24.10 -6.97 -2.61
C ASP A 290 24.62 -6.76 -1.17
N GLY A 291 23.75 -6.78 -0.16
CA GLY A 291 24.12 -6.66 1.25
C GLY A 291 24.40 -5.24 1.76
N GLN A 292 24.25 -4.20 0.92
CA GLN A 292 24.64 -2.82 1.26
C GLN A 292 23.47 -1.90 1.65
N HIS A 293 22.30 -2.44 2.02
CA HIS A 293 21.14 -1.66 2.45
C HIS A 293 20.45 -2.31 3.65
N HIS A 294 20.36 -1.60 4.77
CA HIS A 294 19.85 -2.21 6.01
C HIS A 294 18.37 -1.91 6.26
N HIS A 295 17.53 -2.95 6.20
CA HIS A 295 16.06 -2.86 6.34
C HIS A 295 15.52 -1.99 7.49
N ILE A 296 16.16 -2.00 8.67
CA ILE A 296 15.69 -1.22 9.83
C ILE A 296 16.27 0.20 9.88
N TRP A 297 17.46 0.42 9.33
CA TRP A 297 18.23 1.65 9.55
C TRP A 297 18.23 2.57 8.32
N ASP A 298 18.09 2.00 7.14
CA ASP A 298 18.02 2.67 5.84
C ASP A 298 16.58 2.61 5.28
#